data_AF-A0A1Q3GIK3-F1
#
_entry.id   AF-A0A1Q3GIK3-F1
#
_cell.length_a   1.000
_cell.length_b   1.000
_cell.length_c   1.000
_cell.angle_alpha   90.00
_cell.angle_beta   90.00
_cell.angle_gamma   90.00
#
_symmetry.space_group_name_H-M   'P 1'
#
loop_
_entity.id
_entity.type
_entity.pdbx_description
1 polymer ?
#
loop_
_entity_poly.entity_id
_entity_poly.type
_entity_poly.pdbx_seq_one_letter_code
_entity_poly.pdbx_strand_id
1 'polypeptide(L)' 'MVINTKQILTNLSLSYAHFRENNREGTLEEFIKNEVKTRNTGLMLLKKYLVAYHNFSSAEAARLIAKYSIEFI' A
#
# COMPACT_ATOMS: atom_id res chain seq x y z
N MET A 1 18.03 13.87 -6.72
CA MET A 1 17.90 12.72 -5.79
C MET A 1 17.23 11.60 -6.57
N VAL A 2 17.92 10.49 -6.84
CA VAL A 2 17.31 9.34 -7.55
C VAL A 2 16.41 8.62 -6.54
N ILE A 3 15.11 8.66 -6.78
CA ILE A 3 14.14 7.94 -5.95
C ILE A 3 14.34 6.44 -6.20
N ASN A 4 14.97 5.74 -5.27
CA ASN A 4 15.18 4.30 -5.38
C ASN A 4 13.86 3.57 -5.07
N THR A 5 13.11 3.26 -6.12
CA THR A 5 11.81 2.59 -6.01
C THR A 5 11.90 1.27 -5.24
N LYS A 6 13.00 0.52 -5.36
CA LYS A 6 13.18 -0.73 -4.60
C LYS A 6 13.22 -0.49 -3.10
N GLN A 7 13.96 0.52 -2.66
CA GLN A 7 14.08 0.85 -1.24
C GLN A 7 12.74 1.31 -0.64
N ILE A 8 11.93 2.06 -1.41
CA ILE A 8 10.59 2.46 -0.96
C ILE A 8 9.66 1.25 -0.82
N LEU A 9 9.68 0.32 -1.78
CA LEU A 9 8.86 -0.89 -1.71
C LEU A 9 9.28 -1.80 -0.53
N THR A 10 10.58 -1.90 -0.26
CA THR A 10 11.09 -2.59 0.94
C THR A 10 10.58 -1.92 2.22
N ASN A 11 10.62 -0.59 2.31
CA ASN A 11 10.12 0.13 3.48
C ASN A 11 8.62 -0.06 3.67
N LEU A 12 7.83 -0.08 2.60
CA LEU A 12 6.39 -0.41 2.65
C LEU A 12 6.14 -1.81 3.19
N SER A 13 6.93 -2.79 2.76
CA SER A 13 6.82 -4.17 3.27
C SER A 13 7.14 -4.24 4.77
N LEU A 14 8.15 -3.52 5.24
CA LEU A 14 8.49 -3.43 6.67
C LEU A 14 7.38 -2.75 7.46
N SER A 15 6.84 -1.64 6.94
CA SER A 15 5.74 -0.92 7.56
C SER A 15 4.48 -1.78 7.69
N TYR A 16 4.20 -2.63 6.68
CA TYR A 16 3.10 -3.60 6.76
C TYR A 16 3.36 -4.72 7.78
N ALA A 17 4.60 -5.23 7.86
CA ALA A 17 4.97 -6.21 8.89
C ALA A 17 4.77 -5.64 10.31
N HIS A 18 5.23 -4.42 10.56
CA HIS A 18 4.99 -3.72 11.83
C HIS A 18 3.51 -3.45 12.07
N PHE A 19 2.74 -3.08 11.05
CA PHE A 19 1.30 -2.91 11.18
C PHE A 19 0.62 -4.20 11.65
N ARG A 20 1.01 -5.36 11.11
CA ARG A 20 0.51 -6.70 11.51
C ARG A 20 0.92 -7.10 12.92
N GLU A 21 2.12 -6.74 13.35
CA GLU A 21 2.60 -6.99 14.71
C GLU A 21 1.78 -6.21 15.75
N ASN A 22 1.43 -4.95 15.43
CA ASN A 22 0.67 -4.07 16.32
C ASN A 22 -0.85 -4.26 16.20
N ASN A 23 -1.34 -4.84 15.10
CA ASN A 23 -2.75 -5.11 14.84
C ASN A 23 -2.92 -6.58 14.46
N ARG A 24 -3.18 -7.44 15.46
CA ARG A 24 -3.30 -8.90 15.28
C ARG A 24 -4.36 -9.29 14.24
N GLU A 25 -5.42 -8.50 14.12
CA GLU A 25 -6.50 -8.67 13.13
C GLU A 25 -6.30 -7.81 11.88
N GLY A 26 -5.26 -6.97 11.86
CA GLY A 26 -4.96 -6.04 10.78
C GLY A 26 -4.78 -6.76 9.45
N THR A 27 -5.60 -6.36 8.47
CA THR A 27 -5.55 -6.90 7.12
C THR A 27 -4.70 -6.03 6.18
N LEU A 28 -4.27 -6.60 5.06
CA LEU A 28 -3.64 -5.82 3.99
C LEU A 28 -4.56 -4.69 3.52
N GLU A 29 -5.87 -4.95 3.44
CA GLU A 29 -6.87 -3.97 3.02
C GLU A 29 -6.90 -2.75 3.94
N GLU A 30 -6.85 -2.96 5.27
CA GLU A 30 -6.79 -1.87 6.25
C GLU A 30 -5.49 -1.08 6.19
N PHE A 31 -4.37 -1.76 5.97
CA PHE A 31 -3.09 -1.10 5.75
C PHE A 31 -3.14 -0.18 4.52
N ILE A 32 -3.65 -0.68 3.38
CA ILE A 32 -3.80 0.12 2.16
C ILE A 32 -4.77 1.29 2.38
N LYS A 33 -5.89 1.06 3.09
CA LYS A 33 -6.83 2.13 3.46
C LYS A 33 -6.13 3.23 4.27
N ASN A 34 -5.31 2.86 5.26
CA ASN A 34 -4.57 3.81 6.08
C ASN A 34 -3.52 4.59 5.27
N GLU A 35 -2.76 3.91 4.41
CA GLU A 35 -1.77 4.56 3.54
C GLU A 35 -2.40 5.55 2.55
N VAL A 36 -3.56 5.19 1.97
CA VAL A 36 -4.32 6.08 1.09
C VAL A 36 -4.89 7.29 1.86
N LYS A 37 -5.45 7.06 3.06
CA LYS A 37 -6.01 8.11 3.91
C LYS A 37 -4.94 9.12 4.38
N THR A 38 -3.80 8.62 4.80
CA THR A 38 -2.70 9.46 5.32
C THR A 38 -1.89 10.12 4.21
N ARG A 39 -2.06 9.68 2.96
CA ARG A 39 -1.26 10.12 1.79
C ARG A 39 0.25 9.99 2.00
N ASN A 40 0.67 9.14 2.95
CA ASN A 40 2.09 8.92 3.27
C ASN A 40 2.84 8.34 2.07
N THR A 41 2.17 7.48 1.31
CA THR A 41 2.73 6.83 0.14
C THR A 41 1.96 7.24 -1.11
N GLY A 42 2.69 7.63 -2.17
CA GLY A 42 2.08 7.92 -3.46
C GLY A 42 1.33 6.70 -4.03
N LEU A 43 0.13 6.91 -4.57
CA LEU A 43 -0.75 5.85 -5.09
C LEU A 43 -0.05 4.91 -6.09
N MET A 44 0.86 5.46 -6.91
CA MET A 44 1.65 4.67 -7.86
C MET A 44 2.58 3.66 -7.16
N LEU A 45 3.14 4.01 -6.01
CA LEU A 45 4.04 3.15 -5.24
C LEU A 45 3.27 2.07 -4.48
N LEU A 46 2.11 2.41 -3.91
CA LEU A 46 1.16 1.43 -3.36
C LEU A 46 0.74 0.40 -4.40
N LYS A 47 0.44 0.85 -5.62
CA LYS A 47 0.10 -0.06 -6.72
C LYS A 47 1.24 -1.02 -7.04
N LYS A 48 2.47 -0.51 -7.15
CA LYS A 48 3.66 -1.33 -7.40
C LYS A 48 3.91 -2.34 -6.27
N TYR A 49 3.67 -1.94 -5.02
CA TYR A 49 3.79 -2.81 -3.85
C TYR A 49 2.80 -3.97 -3.90
N LEU A 50 1.52 -3.71 -4.17
CA LEU A 50 0.48 -4.75 -4.28
C LEU A 50 0.80 -5.77 -5.38
N VAL A 51 1.31 -5.30 -6.52
CA VAL A 51 1.69 -6.18 -7.63
C VAL A 51 2.93 -7.00 -7.30
N ALA A 52 3.97 -6.38 -6.71
CA ALA A 52 5.26 -7.04 -6.51
C ALA A 52 5.31 -7.95 -5.26
N TYR A 53 4.52 -7.66 -4.22
CA TYR A 53 4.61 -8.34 -2.92
C TYR A 53 3.35 -9.12 -2.53
N HIS A 54 2.22 -8.86 -3.18
CA HIS A 54 0.92 -9.47 -2.82
C HIS A 54 0.24 -10.19 -3.98
N ASN A 55 0.94 -10.37 -5.11
CA ASN A 55 0.45 -11.06 -6.31
C ASN A 55 -0.85 -10.50 -6.91
N PHE A 56 -1.17 -9.23 -6.66
CA PHE A 56 -2.30 -8.58 -7.32
C PHE A 56 -1.97 -8.35 -8.81
N SER A 57 -2.97 -8.50 -9.67
CA SER A 57 -2.84 -7.92 -11.01
C SER A 57 -2.81 -6.39 -10.94
N SER A 58 -2.22 -5.77 -11.95
CA SER A 58 -2.20 -4.30 -12.07
C SER A 58 -3.60 -3.67 -12.03
N ALA A 59 -4.61 -4.38 -12.55
CA ALA A 59 -5.99 -3.93 -12.53
C ALA A 59 -6.62 -4.06 -11.14
N GLU A 60 -6.43 -5.19 -10.45
CA GLU A 60 -6.95 -5.39 -9.09
C GLU A 60 -6.33 -4.42 -8.10
N ALA A 61 -5.01 -4.21 -8.16
CA ALA A 61 -4.33 -3.23 -7.32
C ALA A 61 -4.87 -1.81 -7.53
N ALA A 62 -5.14 -1.42 -8.78
CA ALA A 62 -5.72 -0.12 -9.10
C ALA A 62 -7.16 0.02 -8.56
N ARG A 63 -8.00 -1.02 -8.71
CA ARG A 63 -9.37 -1.03 -8.19
C ARG A 63 -9.39 -0.93 -6.66
N LEU A 64 -8.52 -1.67 -5.98
CA LEU A 64 -8.41 -1.66 -4.52
C LEU A 64 -8.01 -0.27 -4.01
N ILE A 65 -6.99 0.35 -4.61
CA ILE A 65 -6.56 1.70 -4.23
C ILE A 65 -7.66 2.73 -4.52
N ALA A 66 -8.31 2.64 -5.69
CA ALA A 66 -9.40 3.54 -6.07
C ALA A 66 -10.58 3.46 -5.10
N LYS A 67 -10.95 2.25 -4.66
CA LYS A 67 -12.02 2.02 -3.66
C LYS A 67 -11.83 2.89 -2.41
N TYR A 68 -10.61 3.00 -1.89
CA TYR A 68 -10.33 3.82 -0.69
C TYR A 68 -9.92 5.27 -0.98
N SER A 69 -9.65 5.60 -2.24
CA SER A 69 -9.32 6.98 -2.65
C SER A 69 -10.57 7.84 -2.87
N ILE A 70 -11.70 7.21 -3.22
CA ILE A 70 -12.96 7.90 -3.54
C ILE A 70 -13.73 8.34 -2.28
N GLU A 71 -13.49 7.74 -1.11
CA GLU A 71 -14.12 8.15 0.17
C GLU A 71 -13.69 9.56 0.67
N PHE A 72 -12.88 10.32 -0.09
CA PHE A 72 -12.30 11.60 0.30
C PHE A 72 -12.52 12.75 -0.71
N ILE A 73 -13.49 12.62 -1.63
CA ILE A 73 -13.95 13.71 -2.51
C ILE A 73 -15.29 14.25 -2.00
#